data_AF-A5CVH6-F1
#
_entry.id   AF-A5CVH6-F1
#
_cell.length_a   1.000
_cell.length_b   1.000
_cell.length_c   1.000
_cell.angle_alpha   90.00
_cell.angle_beta   90.00
_cell.angle_gamma   90.00
#
_symmetry.space_group_name_H-M   'P 1'
#
loop_
_entity.id
_entity.type
_entity.pdbx_description
1 polymer ?
#
loop_
_entity_poly.entity_id
_entity_poly.type
_entity_poly.pdbx_seq_one_letter_code
_entity_poly.pdbx_strand_id
1 'polypeptide(L)'
;MGKYLNKQQIFDAEDGEDLYVNEEQLKSRLKFFEKKIQVQTDDTPVEEKINNLLEIGRIQVELYKGLDAWEKAFIAFDIARDNELWELAVEACDVMFLSEEPKALKALGHALWLGVTFPINPELSVAMLQHLVDESPKEADICAIAATTAHYITSMRCGLDDDLTFFSSQMMASVADKHSHVTDQSTFDLWCKTLQLDQPEVFLRKLSGAIDQLVVDDWWIDRDKIKTKLDIDGK
;
A
#
# COMPACT_ATOMS: atom_id res chain seq x y z
N MET A 1 -0.11 16.19 2.53
CA MET A 1 0.35 14.78 2.48
C MET A 1 0.13 14.18 3.85
N GLY A 2 -0.59 13.06 3.92
CA GLY A 2 -1.18 12.51 5.14
C GLY A 2 -0.36 11.37 5.74
N LYS A 3 -1.05 10.36 6.26
CA LYS A 3 -0.50 9.31 7.14
C LYS A 3 0.43 8.32 6.42
N TYR A 4 0.25 8.12 5.10
CA TYR A 4 0.87 7.00 4.38
C TYR A 4 1.91 7.43 3.36
N LEU A 5 1.92 8.71 2.96
CA LEU A 5 2.85 9.24 1.98
C LEU A 5 3.77 10.29 2.63
N ASN A 6 5.02 9.90 2.90
CA ASN A 6 6.04 10.80 3.42
C ASN A 6 6.66 11.66 2.29
N LYS A 7 6.79 12.97 2.50
CA LYS A 7 7.51 13.90 1.60
C LYS A 7 9.03 13.66 1.53
N GLN A 8 9.55 12.69 2.28
CA GLN A 8 10.95 12.63 2.73
C GLN A 8 11.66 11.32 2.36
N GLN A 9 11.46 10.79 1.15
CA GLN A 9 12.50 9.94 0.51
C GLN A 9 13.67 10.81 -0.01
N ILE A 10 14.12 11.76 0.83
CA ILE A 10 15.36 12.53 0.73
C ILE A 10 15.82 12.75 2.17
N PHE A 11 16.27 11.70 2.87
CA PHE A 11 17.03 11.88 4.11
C PHE A 11 18.39 11.23 3.95
N ASP A 12 19.35 12.15 3.74
CA ASP A 12 20.76 11.97 4.04
C ASP A 12 20.92 11.40 5.46
N ALA A 13 21.95 10.57 5.62
CA ALA A 13 22.32 9.93 6.88
C ALA A 13 22.43 10.94 8.04
N GLU A 14 21.63 10.76 9.09
CA GLU A 14 21.74 11.51 10.36
C GLU A 14 22.61 10.78 11.39
N ASP A 15 23.20 11.60 12.26
CA ASP A 15 24.34 11.35 13.15
C ASP A 15 24.08 10.29 14.24
N GLY A 16 25.15 9.69 14.76
CA GLY A 16 25.08 8.49 15.61
C GLY A 16 24.37 8.65 16.96
N GLU A 17 24.28 9.87 17.53
CA GLU A 17 23.58 10.13 18.79
C GLU A 17 22.05 10.21 18.62
N ASP A 18 21.56 10.69 17.48
CA ASP A 18 20.12 10.79 17.17
C ASP A 18 19.48 9.40 16.97
N LEU A 19 20.26 8.43 16.48
CA LEU A 19 19.84 7.03 16.33
C LEU A 19 19.53 6.34 17.68
N TYR A 20 20.31 6.59 18.72
CA TYR A 20 20.10 5.96 20.03
C TYR A 20 18.89 6.53 20.78
N VAL A 21 18.65 7.84 20.69
CA VAL A 21 17.47 8.49 21.29
C VAL A 21 16.18 7.98 20.63
N ASN A 22 16.21 7.73 19.32
CA ASN A 22 15.10 7.17 18.58
C ASN A 22 14.76 5.74 19.04
N GLU A 23 15.77 4.88 19.26
CA GLU A 23 15.54 3.48 19.66
C GLU A 23 14.87 3.33 21.04
N GLU A 24 15.24 4.14 22.04
CA GLU A 24 14.59 4.10 23.38
C GLU A 24 13.13 4.57 23.33
N GLN A 25 12.83 5.57 22.50
CA GLN A 25 11.48 6.04 22.28
C GLN A 25 10.62 4.96 21.61
N LEU A 26 11.14 4.30 20.58
CA LEU A 26 10.48 3.18 19.91
C LEU A 26 10.22 2.02 20.87
N LYS A 27 11.21 1.63 21.70
CA LYS A 27 11.01 0.59 22.73
C LYS A 27 9.94 0.95 23.76
N SER A 28 9.85 2.23 24.14
CA SER A 28 8.84 2.70 25.09
C SER A 28 7.44 2.68 24.48
N ARG A 29 7.31 3.12 23.22
CA ARG A 29 6.07 3.06 22.44
C ARG A 29 5.62 1.62 22.18
N LEU A 30 6.56 0.71 21.87
CA LEU A 30 6.29 -0.72 21.73
C LEU A 30 5.65 -1.30 22.99
N LYS A 31 6.29 -1.09 24.16
CA LYS A 31 5.77 -1.54 25.46
C LYS A 31 4.38 -0.97 25.77
N PHE A 32 4.12 0.29 25.37
CA PHE A 32 2.82 0.92 25.56
C PHE A 32 1.72 0.17 24.80
N PHE A 33 1.93 -0.14 23.51
CA PHE A 33 0.94 -0.86 22.72
C PHE A 33 0.84 -2.35 23.10
N GLU A 34 1.95 -3.01 23.46
CA GLU A 34 1.92 -4.36 24.00
C GLU A 34 1.06 -4.45 25.27
N LYS A 35 1.20 -3.47 26.17
CA LYS A 35 0.37 -3.37 27.37
C LYS A 35 -1.10 -3.12 27.02
N LYS A 36 -1.39 -2.28 26.00
CA LYS A 36 -2.77 -2.10 25.54
C LYS A 36 -3.40 -3.42 25.12
N ILE A 37 -2.69 -4.24 24.35
CA ILE A 37 -3.18 -5.57 23.94
C ILE A 37 -3.42 -6.49 25.15
N GLN A 38 -2.52 -6.49 26.14
CA GLN A 38 -2.64 -7.35 27.32
C GLN A 38 -3.86 -7.04 28.20
N VAL A 39 -4.36 -5.80 28.18
CA VAL A 39 -5.52 -5.39 28.98
C VAL A 39 -6.84 -5.44 28.20
N GLN A 40 -6.81 -5.86 26.93
CA GLN A 40 -8.03 -6.00 26.14
C GLN A 40 -8.91 -7.12 26.69
N THR A 41 -10.21 -6.89 26.59
CA THR A 41 -11.27 -7.83 26.96
C THR A 41 -12.11 -8.18 25.73
N ASP A 42 -13.05 -9.12 25.87
CA ASP A 42 -13.98 -9.48 24.79
C ASP A 42 -14.87 -8.31 24.32
N ASP A 43 -15.03 -7.27 25.16
CA ASP A 43 -15.79 -6.05 24.83
C ASP A 43 -14.95 -5.00 24.06
N THR A 44 -13.65 -5.23 23.88
CA THR A 44 -12.79 -4.27 23.19
C THR A 44 -13.14 -4.23 21.69
N PRO A 45 -13.37 -3.04 21.09
CA PRO A 45 -13.65 -2.94 19.67
C PRO A 45 -12.58 -3.63 18.82
N VAL A 46 -13.01 -4.37 17.81
CA VAL A 46 -12.11 -5.16 16.97
C VAL A 46 -11.11 -4.28 16.24
N GLU A 47 -11.52 -3.09 15.80
CA GLU A 47 -10.66 -2.10 15.16
C GLU A 47 -9.57 -1.62 16.11
N GLU A 48 -9.86 -1.45 17.41
CA GLU A 48 -8.85 -1.02 18.39
C GLU A 48 -7.77 -2.09 18.56
N LYS A 49 -8.16 -3.37 18.60
CA LYS A 49 -7.22 -4.50 18.61
C LYS A 49 -6.35 -4.54 17.37
N ILE A 50 -6.94 -4.41 16.18
CA ILE A 50 -6.18 -4.38 14.92
C ILE A 50 -5.21 -3.20 14.92
N ASN A 51 -5.67 -1.99 15.25
CA ASN A 51 -4.82 -0.80 15.28
C ASN A 51 -3.63 -0.96 16.25
N ASN A 52 -3.85 -1.49 17.46
CA ASN A 52 -2.76 -1.73 18.39
C ASN A 52 -1.74 -2.75 17.84
N LEU A 53 -2.19 -3.80 17.14
CA LEU A 53 -1.30 -4.77 16.48
C LEU A 53 -0.50 -4.12 15.34
N LEU A 54 -1.13 -3.27 14.53
CA LEU A 54 -0.47 -2.54 13.45
C LEU A 54 0.58 -1.57 13.98
N GLU A 55 0.28 -0.85 15.05
CA GLU A 55 1.25 0.05 15.69
C GLU A 55 2.46 -0.71 16.24
N ILE A 56 2.26 -1.88 16.84
CA ILE A 56 3.36 -2.76 17.25
C ILE A 56 4.18 -3.19 16.04
N GLY A 57 3.54 -3.65 14.97
CA GLY A 57 4.21 -4.13 13.76
C GLY A 57 5.04 -3.04 13.09
N ARG A 58 4.52 -1.80 12.96
CA ARG A 58 5.25 -0.64 12.44
C ARG A 58 6.51 -0.33 13.24
N ILE A 59 6.37 -0.29 14.58
CA ILE A 59 7.51 -0.05 15.47
C ILE A 59 8.54 -1.18 15.34
N GLN A 60 8.10 -2.42 15.14
CA GLN A 60 8.98 -3.56 14.92
C GLN A 60 9.71 -3.48 13.57
N VAL A 61 9.07 -3.00 12.50
CA VAL A 61 9.74 -2.68 11.23
C VAL A 61 10.84 -1.63 11.47
N GLU A 62 10.51 -0.52 12.13
CA GLU A 62 11.47 0.55 12.44
C GLU A 62 12.65 0.07 13.33
N LEU A 63 12.42 -0.95 14.16
CA LEU A 63 13.43 -1.60 15.00
C LEU A 63 14.17 -2.77 14.30
N TYR A 64 13.97 -2.97 12.99
CA TYR A 64 14.56 -4.06 12.20
C TYR A 64 14.22 -5.46 12.74
N LYS A 65 12.99 -5.64 13.24
CA LYS A 65 12.45 -6.91 13.74
C LYS A 65 11.41 -7.47 12.76
N GLY A 66 11.87 -7.80 11.55
CA GLY A 66 11.03 -8.27 10.44
C GLY A 66 10.05 -9.38 10.83
N LEU A 67 10.56 -10.49 11.35
CA LEU A 67 9.73 -11.62 11.75
C LEU A 67 8.65 -11.25 12.79
N ASP A 68 9.01 -10.47 13.81
CA ASP A 68 8.05 -10.04 14.83
C ASP A 68 6.96 -9.15 14.19
N ALA A 69 7.35 -8.20 13.34
CA ALA A 69 6.43 -7.33 12.63
C ALA A 69 5.47 -8.12 11.73
N TRP A 70 6.02 -9.08 10.98
CA TRP A 70 5.27 -9.99 10.12
C TRP A 70 4.21 -10.74 10.91
N GLU A 71 4.58 -11.38 12.02
CA GLU A 71 3.64 -12.15 12.85
C GLU A 71 2.51 -11.27 13.39
N LYS A 72 2.82 -10.05 13.87
CA LYS A 72 1.82 -9.12 14.39
C LYS A 72 0.87 -8.62 13.30
N ALA A 73 1.43 -8.27 12.15
CA ALA A 73 0.66 -7.79 11.00
C ALA A 73 -0.20 -8.92 10.39
N PHE A 74 0.28 -10.16 10.36
CA PHE A 74 -0.53 -11.29 9.89
C PHE A 74 -1.74 -11.54 10.79
N ILE A 75 -1.57 -11.45 12.13
CA ILE A 75 -2.70 -11.54 13.07
C ILE A 75 -3.68 -10.39 12.84
N ALA A 76 -3.19 -9.16 12.64
CA ALA A 76 -4.03 -8.01 12.32
C ALA A 76 -4.82 -8.23 11.01
N PHE A 77 -4.15 -8.77 9.99
CA PHE A 77 -4.75 -9.09 8.69
C PHE A 77 -5.87 -10.14 8.83
N ASP A 78 -5.64 -11.24 9.54
CA ASP A 78 -6.65 -12.28 9.73
C ASP A 78 -7.91 -11.72 10.40
N ILE A 79 -7.74 -10.94 11.47
CA ILE A 79 -8.87 -10.32 12.17
C ILE A 79 -9.58 -9.31 11.25
N ALA A 80 -8.85 -8.46 10.53
CA ALA A 80 -9.42 -7.48 9.63
C ALA A 80 -10.19 -8.15 8.47
N ARG A 81 -9.63 -9.19 7.85
CA ARG A 81 -10.27 -9.99 6.80
C ARG A 81 -11.58 -10.59 7.29
N ASP A 82 -11.54 -11.25 8.45
CA ASP A 82 -12.71 -11.98 8.98
C ASP A 82 -13.87 -11.04 9.36
N ASN A 83 -13.57 -9.77 9.63
CA ASN A 83 -14.55 -8.72 9.90
C ASN A 83 -14.81 -7.80 8.69
N GLU A 84 -14.25 -8.12 7.52
CA GLU A 84 -14.35 -7.33 6.28
C GLU A 84 -13.89 -5.86 6.44
N LEU A 85 -12.93 -5.60 7.33
CA LEU A 85 -12.32 -4.29 7.57
C LEU A 85 -11.19 -4.05 6.57
N TRP A 86 -11.54 -3.87 5.30
CA TRP A 86 -10.58 -3.91 4.19
C TRP A 86 -9.47 -2.87 4.25
N GLU A 87 -9.74 -1.64 4.73
CA GLU A 87 -8.69 -0.62 4.91
C GLU A 87 -7.62 -1.09 5.90
N LEU A 88 -8.03 -1.65 7.04
CA LEU A 88 -7.11 -2.20 8.04
C LEU A 88 -6.40 -3.46 7.55
N ALA A 89 -7.04 -4.26 6.69
CA ALA A 89 -6.39 -5.40 6.03
C ALA A 89 -5.28 -4.92 5.08
N VAL A 90 -5.48 -3.81 4.34
CA VAL A 90 -4.43 -3.21 3.52
C VAL A 90 -3.29 -2.68 4.38
N GLU A 91 -3.59 -1.97 5.49
CA GLU A 91 -2.55 -1.53 6.43
C GLU A 91 -1.73 -2.70 7.00
N ALA A 92 -2.37 -3.84 7.26
CA ALA A 92 -1.68 -5.05 7.72
C ALA A 92 -0.76 -5.63 6.64
N CYS A 93 -1.23 -5.70 5.40
CA CYS A 93 -0.40 -6.14 4.27
C CYS A 93 0.79 -5.21 4.02
N ASP A 94 0.62 -3.91 4.20
CA ASP A 94 1.70 -2.93 4.11
C ASP A 94 2.81 -3.19 5.16
N VAL A 95 2.43 -3.36 6.43
CA VAL A 95 3.41 -3.72 7.48
C VAL A 95 4.10 -5.05 7.19
N MET A 96 3.39 -6.06 6.66
CA MET A 96 4.00 -7.31 6.21
C MET A 96 4.97 -7.11 5.04
N PHE A 97 4.65 -6.24 4.08
CA PHE A 97 5.54 -5.89 2.99
C PHE A 97 6.82 -5.23 3.52
N LEU A 98 6.68 -4.22 4.37
CA LEU A 98 7.80 -3.46 4.96
C LEU A 98 8.66 -4.28 5.94
N SER A 99 8.18 -5.44 6.39
CA SER A 99 8.96 -6.36 7.22
C SER A 99 10.08 -7.10 6.48
N GLU A 100 10.08 -7.03 5.14
CA GLU A 100 11.05 -7.68 4.23
C GLU A 100 11.14 -9.22 4.36
N GLU A 101 10.18 -9.86 5.03
CA GLU A 101 10.12 -11.32 5.14
C GLU A 101 9.86 -11.99 3.76
N PRO A 102 10.17 -13.29 3.57
CA PRO A 102 10.15 -13.95 2.26
C PRO A 102 8.84 -13.88 1.45
N LYS A 103 7.71 -13.56 2.11
CA LYS A 103 6.39 -13.40 1.48
C LYS A 103 5.93 -11.93 1.40
N ALA A 104 6.82 -10.95 1.57
CA ALA A 104 6.54 -9.52 1.51
C ALA A 104 5.88 -9.09 0.19
N LEU A 105 6.43 -9.48 -0.96
CA LEU A 105 5.85 -9.16 -2.27
C LEU A 105 4.45 -9.75 -2.45
N LYS A 106 4.20 -10.93 -1.87
CA LYS A 106 2.87 -11.53 -1.84
C LYS A 106 1.92 -10.70 -0.98
N ALA A 107 2.37 -10.17 0.15
CA ALA A 107 1.58 -9.25 0.96
C ALA A 107 1.23 -7.97 0.18
N LEU A 108 2.19 -7.40 -0.57
CA LEU A 108 1.94 -6.26 -1.47
C LEU A 108 0.88 -6.59 -2.53
N GLY A 109 0.90 -7.79 -3.12
CA GLY A 109 -0.14 -8.24 -4.04
C GLY A 109 -1.55 -8.23 -3.43
N HIS A 110 -1.69 -8.62 -2.16
CA HIS A 110 -2.96 -8.53 -1.43
C HIS A 110 -3.36 -7.09 -1.16
N ALA A 111 -2.41 -6.25 -0.72
CA ALA A 111 -2.62 -4.84 -0.44
C ALA A 111 -3.15 -4.09 -1.68
N LEU A 112 -2.51 -4.32 -2.83
CA LEU A 112 -2.90 -3.77 -4.13
C LEU A 112 -4.30 -4.20 -4.54
N TRP A 113 -4.59 -5.51 -4.47
CA TRP A 113 -5.90 -6.01 -4.88
C TRP A 113 -7.01 -5.40 -4.04
N LEU A 114 -6.84 -5.39 -2.71
CA LEU A 114 -7.83 -4.82 -1.78
C LEU A 114 -7.95 -3.29 -1.93
N GLY A 115 -6.84 -2.57 -2.06
CA GLY A 115 -6.83 -1.11 -2.16
C GLY A 115 -7.47 -0.57 -3.44
N VAL A 116 -7.32 -1.31 -4.55
CA VAL A 116 -7.99 -0.98 -5.81
C VAL A 116 -9.47 -1.37 -5.76
N THR A 117 -9.80 -2.55 -5.21
CA THR A 117 -11.15 -3.11 -5.20
C THR A 117 -12.12 -2.33 -4.30
N PHE A 118 -11.67 -1.92 -3.11
CA PHE A 118 -12.54 -1.26 -2.12
C PHE A 118 -12.30 0.25 -2.05
N PRO A 119 -13.34 1.06 -1.74
CA PRO A 119 -13.22 2.50 -1.57
C PRO A 119 -12.60 2.86 -0.20
N ILE A 120 -11.40 2.36 0.06
CA ILE A 120 -10.59 2.73 1.22
C ILE A 120 -9.95 4.10 1.01
N ASN A 121 -9.27 4.61 2.04
CA ASN A 121 -8.49 5.83 1.98
C ASN A 121 -7.60 5.84 0.71
N PRO A 122 -7.80 6.81 -0.20
CA PRO A 122 -7.08 6.86 -1.47
C PRO A 122 -5.57 7.04 -1.26
N GLU A 123 -5.14 7.67 -0.15
CA GLU A 123 -3.73 7.82 0.17
C GLU A 123 -3.03 6.46 0.38
N LEU A 124 -3.70 5.54 1.08
CA LEU A 124 -3.20 4.18 1.29
C LEU A 124 -3.16 3.39 -0.04
N SER A 125 -4.16 3.57 -0.90
CA SER A 125 -4.17 2.96 -2.24
C SER A 125 -2.99 3.44 -3.09
N VAL A 126 -2.70 4.76 -3.04
CA VAL A 126 -1.56 5.36 -3.74
C VAL A 126 -0.24 4.86 -3.17
N ALA A 127 -0.10 4.73 -1.84
CA ALA A 127 1.10 4.18 -1.21
C ALA A 127 1.42 2.76 -1.70
N MET A 128 0.40 1.89 -1.82
CA MET A 128 0.62 0.52 -2.32
C MET A 128 1.06 0.50 -3.78
N LEU A 129 0.47 1.37 -4.62
CA LEU A 129 0.87 1.51 -6.03
C LEU A 129 2.27 2.13 -6.16
N GLN A 130 2.66 3.00 -5.25
CA GLN A 130 4.01 3.53 -5.20
C GLN A 130 5.03 2.44 -4.83
N HIS A 131 4.73 1.57 -3.87
CA HIS A 131 5.57 0.39 -3.60
C HIS A 131 5.73 -0.49 -4.83
N LEU A 132 4.67 -0.72 -5.61
CA LEU A 132 4.78 -1.47 -6.86
C LEU A 132 5.71 -0.80 -7.89
N VAL A 133 5.69 0.54 -7.97
CA VAL A 133 6.63 1.30 -8.82
C VAL A 133 8.07 1.14 -8.32
N ASP A 134 8.28 1.27 -7.01
CA ASP A 134 9.61 1.26 -6.40
C ASP A 134 10.26 -0.14 -6.45
N GLU A 135 9.47 -1.21 -6.31
CA GLU A 135 9.92 -2.61 -6.39
C GLU A 135 10.15 -3.11 -7.83
N SER A 136 9.75 -2.33 -8.83
CA SER A 136 9.80 -2.74 -10.24
C SER A 136 11.01 -2.14 -10.98
N PRO A 137 11.58 -2.83 -11.98
CA PRO A 137 12.54 -2.22 -12.90
C PRO A 137 11.96 -0.95 -13.54
N LYS A 138 12.76 0.13 -13.61
CA LYS A 138 12.27 1.47 -14.00
C LYS A 138 11.65 1.51 -15.40
N GLU A 139 12.15 0.67 -16.30
CA GLU A 139 11.71 0.56 -17.69
C GLU A 139 10.56 -0.44 -17.88
N ALA A 140 10.05 -1.06 -16.81
CA ALA A 140 8.93 -1.99 -16.89
C ALA A 140 7.60 -1.24 -17.05
N ASP A 141 6.75 -1.70 -17.97
CA ASP A 141 5.42 -1.12 -18.22
C ASP A 141 4.53 -1.10 -16.97
N ILE A 142 4.78 -2.00 -16.00
CA ILE A 142 4.02 -2.05 -14.75
C ILE A 142 4.17 -0.76 -13.93
N CYS A 143 5.31 -0.06 -14.00
CA CYS A 143 5.49 1.23 -13.36
C CYS A 143 4.50 2.26 -13.91
N ALA A 144 4.36 2.30 -15.24
CA ALA A 144 3.42 3.19 -15.92
C ALA A 144 1.97 2.87 -15.53
N ILE A 145 1.62 1.58 -15.56
CA ILE A 145 0.29 1.10 -15.19
C ILE A 145 -0.04 1.43 -13.73
N ALA A 146 0.89 1.23 -12.80
CA ALA A 146 0.69 1.51 -11.38
C ALA A 146 0.49 3.01 -11.13
N ALA A 147 1.34 3.85 -11.72
CA ALA A 147 1.23 5.30 -11.57
C ALA A 147 -0.05 5.88 -12.20
N THR A 148 -0.44 5.39 -13.38
CA THR A 148 -1.73 5.73 -14.00
C THR A 148 -2.90 5.27 -13.15
N THR A 149 -2.83 4.07 -12.56
CA THR A 149 -3.90 3.58 -11.68
C THR A 149 -4.04 4.45 -10.44
N ALA A 150 -2.93 4.92 -9.87
CA ALA A 150 -2.95 5.83 -8.73
C ALA A 150 -3.65 7.15 -9.09
N HIS A 151 -3.31 7.73 -10.25
CA HIS A 151 -3.96 8.94 -10.75
C HIS A 151 -5.44 8.74 -11.08
N TYR A 152 -5.80 7.58 -11.62
CA TYR A 152 -7.19 7.21 -11.87
C TYR A 152 -7.99 7.11 -10.56
N ILE A 153 -7.45 6.44 -9.53
CA ILE A 153 -8.12 6.30 -8.23
C ILE A 153 -8.33 7.66 -7.56
N THR A 154 -7.31 8.52 -7.53
CA THR A 154 -7.39 9.83 -6.88
C THR A 154 -8.32 10.78 -7.62
N SER A 155 -8.27 10.82 -8.96
CA SER A 155 -9.21 11.62 -9.75
C SER A 155 -10.67 11.23 -9.51
N MET A 156 -10.96 9.94 -9.31
CA MET A 156 -12.31 9.44 -9.04
C MET A 156 -12.76 9.60 -7.58
N ARG A 157 -11.87 9.38 -6.61
CA ARG A 157 -12.22 9.36 -5.17
C ARG A 157 -12.02 10.71 -4.47
N CYS A 158 -11.07 11.53 -4.92
CA CYS A 158 -10.74 12.83 -4.34
C CYS A 158 -11.25 13.99 -5.20
N GLY A 159 -11.17 13.84 -6.53
CA GLY A 159 -11.48 14.89 -7.51
C GLY A 159 -10.22 15.46 -8.17
N LEU A 160 -10.41 16.18 -9.27
CA LEU A 160 -9.31 16.66 -10.13
C LEU A 160 -8.41 17.72 -9.47
N ASP A 161 -9.00 18.57 -8.63
CA ASP A 161 -8.30 19.69 -7.98
C ASP A 161 -7.68 19.34 -6.62
N ASP A 162 -7.66 18.05 -6.24
CA ASP A 162 -7.14 17.60 -4.96
C ASP A 162 -5.61 17.44 -4.95
N ASP A 163 -4.97 17.75 -3.82
CA ASP A 163 -3.52 17.64 -3.62
C ASP A 163 -2.99 16.22 -3.88
N LEU A 164 -3.75 15.18 -3.52
CA LEU A 164 -3.34 13.79 -3.75
C LEU A 164 -3.45 13.42 -5.24
N THR A 165 -4.44 13.98 -5.95
CA THR A 165 -4.55 13.85 -7.41
C THR A 165 -3.36 14.53 -8.10
N PHE A 166 -2.97 15.72 -7.64
CA PHE A 166 -1.75 16.38 -8.13
C PHE A 166 -0.49 15.56 -7.80
N PHE A 167 -0.36 15.01 -6.60
CA PHE A 167 0.78 14.15 -6.26
C PHE A 167 0.88 12.93 -7.18
N SER A 168 -0.23 12.22 -7.40
CA SER A 168 -0.26 11.06 -8.29
C SER A 168 0.06 11.41 -9.75
N SER A 169 -0.27 12.62 -10.22
CA SER A 169 0.14 13.08 -11.55
C SER A 169 1.65 13.34 -11.63
N GLN A 170 2.26 13.87 -10.57
CA GLN A 170 3.72 14.01 -10.49
C GLN A 170 4.43 12.65 -10.47
N MET A 171 3.86 11.66 -9.77
CA MET A 171 4.36 10.28 -9.82
C MET A 171 4.31 9.73 -11.25
N MET A 172 3.20 9.92 -11.97
CA MET A 172 3.07 9.50 -13.37
C MET A 172 4.08 10.19 -14.29
N ALA A 173 4.32 11.50 -14.12
CA ALA A 173 5.35 12.23 -14.87
C ALA A 173 6.77 11.70 -14.60
N SER A 174 7.10 11.43 -13.33
CA SER A 174 8.39 10.83 -12.96
C SER A 174 8.60 9.45 -13.56
N VAL A 175 7.54 8.63 -13.60
CA VAL A 175 7.58 7.32 -14.26
C VAL A 175 7.75 7.46 -15.77
N ALA A 176 7.06 8.38 -16.42
CA ALA A 176 7.19 8.60 -17.86
C ALA A 176 8.63 8.98 -18.28
N ASP A 177 9.28 9.84 -17.49
CA ASP A 177 10.70 10.20 -17.69
C ASP A 177 11.63 8.98 -17.50
N LYS A 178 11.47 8.23 -16.40
CA LYS A 178 12.30 7.05 -16.11
C LYS A 178 12.09 5.89 -17.10
N HIS A 179 10.86 5.68 -17.56
CA HIS A 179 10.47 4.56 -18.42
C HIS A 179 10.81 4.82 -19.90
N SER A 180 10.61 6.05 -20.38
CA SER A 180 10.66 6.37 -21.81
C SER A 180 11.32 7.73 -22.14
N HIS A 181 11.98 8.39 -21.19
CA HIS A 181 12.60 9.71 -21.37
C HIS A 181 11.63 10.77 -21.91
N VAL A 182 10.40 10.76 -21.40
CA VAL A 182 9.35 11.71 -21.79
C VAL A 182 9.64 13.08 -21.19
N THR A 183 9.87 14.09 -22.04
CA THR A 183 10.28 15.44 -21.60
C THR A 183 9.27 16.54 -21.89
N ASP A 184 8.19 16.26 -22.62
CA ASP A 184 7.20 17.27 -23.02
C ASP A 184 5.79 16.68 -23.15
N GLN A 185 4.78 17.55 -23.27
CA GLN A 185 3.38 17.13 -23.32
C GLN A 185 3.05 16.26 -24.55
N SER A 186 3.63 16.53 -25.71
CA SER A 186 3.32 15.78 -26.93
C SER A 186 3.85 14.35 -26.84
N THR A 187 5.07 14.20 -26.30
CA THR A 187 5.65 12.88 -26.03
C THR A 187 4.92 12.13 -24.91
N PHE A 188 4.42 12.86 -23.90
CA PHE A 188 3.59 12.27 -22.84
C PHE A 188 2.26 11.74 -23.37
N ASP A 189 1.56 12.50 -24.20
CA ASP A 189 0.29 12.07 -24.81
C ASP A 189 0.51 10.82 -25.67
N LEU A 190 1.59 10.79 -26.46
CA LEU A 190 1.95 9.63 -27.26
C LEU A 190 2.29 8.42 -26.40
N TRP A 191 3.04 8.61 -25.30
CA TRP A 191 3.38 7.55 -24.35
C TRP A 191 2.12 6.94 -23.72
N CYS A 192 1.18 7.79 -23.27
CA CYS A 192 -0.13 7.37 -22.76
C CYS A 192 -0.90 6.53 -23.79
N LYS A 193 -1.00 7.00 -25.04
CA LYS A 193 -1.69 6.28 -26.12
C LYS A 193 -1.03 4.95 -26.47
N THR A 194 0.30 4.93 -26.51
CA THR A 194 1.09 3.74 -26.87
C THR A 194 0.92 2.62 -25.84
N LEU A 195 0.94 2.98 -24.55
CA LEU A 195 0.77 2.04 -23.45
C LEU A 195 -0.70 1.77 -23.08
N GLN A 196 -1.63 2.49 -23.72
CA GLN A 196 -3.08 2.45 -23.48
C GLN A 196 -3.44 2.86 -22.03
N LEU A 197 -2.74 3.85 -21.50
CA LEU A 197 -2.95 4.41 -20.15
C LEU A 197 -4.18 5.30 -20.09
N ASP A 198 -4.75 5.67 -21.23
CA ASP A 198 -6.00 6.42 -21.37
C ASP A 198 -7.26 5.53 -21.36
N GLN A 199 -7.09 4.21 -21.22
CA GLN A 199 -8.16 3.21 -21.25
C GLN A 199 -8.20 2.41 -19.94
N PRO A 200 -9.02 2.82 -18.94
CA PRO A 200 -9.12 2.15 -17.63
C PRO A 200 -9.32 0.64 -17.71
N GLU A 201 -10.21 0.17 -18.57
CA GLU A 201 -10.49 -1.25 -18.77
C GLU A 201 -9.28 -2.06 -19.27
N VAL A 202 -8.31 -1.38 -19.91
CA VAL A 202 -7.07 -2.00 -20.40
C VAL A 202 -6.03 -2.01 -19.31
N PHE A 203 -5.67 -0.85 -18.74
CA PHE A 203 -4.59 -0.79 -17.76
C PHE A 203 -4.96 -1.46 -16.44
N LEU A 204 -6.23 -1.44 -16.01
CA LEU A 204 -6.68 -2.16 -14.81
C LEU A 204 -6.59 -3.68 -15.01
N ARG A 205 -6.86 -4.18 -16.22
CA ARG A 205 -6.67 -5.60 -16.54
C ARG A 205 -5.19 -5.99 -16.50
N LYS A 206 -4.30 -5.13 -17.04
CA LYS A 206 -2.84 -5.35 -16.96
C LYS A 206 -2.35 -5.34 -15.51
N LEU A 207 -2.84 -4.41 -14.69
CA LEU A 207 -2.54 -4.38 -13.25
C LEU A 207 -2.99 -5.66 -12.55
N SER A 208 -4.21 -6.13 -12.82
CA SER A 208 -4.71 -7.39 -12.25
C SER A 208 -3.78 -8.56 -12.57
N GLY A 209 -3.27 -8.65 -13.81
CA GLY A 209 -2.33 -9.70 -14.20
C GLY A 209 -0.99 -9.62 -13.44
N ALA A 210 -0.47 -8.41 -13.22
CA ALA A 210 0.74 -8.22 -12.41
C ALA A 210 0.51 -8.59 -10.93
N ILE A 211 -0.66 -8.24 -10.38
CA ILE A 211 -1.06 -8.63 -9.02
C ILE A 211 -1.14 -10.15 -8.90
N ASP A 212 -1.72 -10.85 -9.88
CA ASP A 212 -1.79 -12.31 -9.88
C ASP A 212 -0.37 -12.94 -9.88
N GLN A 213 0.60 -12.33 -10.55
CA GLN A 213 2.00 -12.76 -10.53
C GLN A 213 2.68 -12.55 -9.17
N LEU A 214 2.33 -11.50 -8.42
CA LEU A 214 2.86 -11.29 -7.07
C LEU A 214 2.35 -12.34 -6.08
N VAL A 215 1.10 -12.79 -6.25
CA VAL A 215 0.44 -13.71 -5.32
C VAL A 215 0.63 -15.19 -5.71
N VAL A 216 0.90 -15.48 -6.99
CA VAL A 216 1.17 -16.83 -7.52
C VAL A 216 0.06 -17.83 -7.14
N ASP A 217 -1.20 -17.43 -7.36
CA ASP A 217 -2.41 -18.20 -7.03
C ASP A 217 -2.60 -18.60 -5.55
N ASP A 218 -1.73 -18.16 -4.64
CA ASP A 218 -1.78 -18.46 -3.21
C ASP A 218 -2.52 -17.34 -2.44
N TRP A 219 -3.80 -17.12 -2.73
CA TRP A 219 -4.57 -16.04 -2.12
C TRP A 219 -4.98 -16.30 -0.66
N TRP A 220 -4.77 -15.32 0.23
CA TRP A 220 -5.20 -15.33 1.64
C TRP A 220 -6.66 -14.87 1.84
N ILE A 221 -7.33 -14.48 0.75
CA ILE A 221 -8.72 -14.04 0.70
C ILE A 221 -9.47 -14.81 -0.38
N ASP A 222 -10.77 -15.03 -0.16
CA ASP A 222 -11.65 -15.62 -1.16
C ASP A 222 -12.15 -14.55 -2.12
N ARG A 223 -11.39 -14.31 -3.20
CA ARG A 223 -11.70 -13.27 -4.19
C ARG A 223 -13.02 -13.52 -4.90
N ASP A 224 -13.40 -14.76 -5.15
CA ASP A 224 -14.63 -15.09 -5.88
C ASP A 224 -15.86 -14.84 -5.01
N LYS A 225 -15.78 -15.18 -3.71
CA LYS A 225 -16.80 -14.81 -2.74
C LYS A 225 -16.95 -13.29 -2.62
N ILE A 226 -15.84 -12.55 -2.57
CA ILE A 226 -15.86 -11.09 -2.51
C ILE A 226 -16.51 -10.49 -3.77
N LYS A 227 -16.09 -10.91 -4.97
CA LYS A 227 -16.66 -10.42 -6.24
C LYS A 227 -18.15 -10.68 -6.32
N THR A 228 -18.58 -11.90 -5.99
CA THR A 228 -20.01 -12.27 -5.97
C THR A 228 -20.81 -11.34 -5.05
N LYS A 229 -20.25 -10.97 -3.89
CA LYS A 229 -20.90 -10.06 -2.95
C LYS A 229 -21.01 -8.64 -3.52
N LEU A 230 -19.95 -8.13 -4.14
CA LEU A 230 -19.94 -6.79 -4.77
C LEU A 230 -20.97 -6.70 -5.90
N ASP A 231 -21.05 -7.73 -6.74
CA ASP A 231 -22.04 -7.83 -7.82
C ASP A 231 -23.48 -7.77 -7.29
N ILE A 232 -23.76 -8.46 -6.18
CA ILE A 232 -25.07 -8.45 -5.52
C ILE A 232 -25.39 -7.07 -4.93
N ASP A 233 -24.40 -6.42 -4.32
CA ASP A 233 -24.53 -5.10 -3.70
C ASP A 233 -24.61 -3.95 -4.73
N GLY A 234 -24.42 -4.25 -6.03
CA GLY A 234 -24.40 -3.28 -7.11
C GLY A 234 -23.20 -2.35 -7.07
N LYS A 235 -22.07 -2.84 -6.56
CA LYS A 235 -20.80 -2.11 -6.39
C LYS A 235 -19.75 -2.52 -7.41
#